data_AF-A0A133S1H7-F1
#
_entry.id   AF-A0A133S1H7-F1
#
_cell.length_a   1.000
_cell.length_b   1.000
_cell.length_c   1.000
_cell.angle_alpha   90.00
_cell.angle_beta   90.00
_cell.angle_gamma   90.00
#
_symmetry.space_group_name_H-M   'P 1'
#
loop_
_entity.id
_entity.type
_entity.pdbx_description
1 polymer ?
#
loop_
_entity_poly.entity_id
_entity_poly.type
_entity_poly.pdbx_seq_one_letter_code
_entity_poly.pdbx_strand_id
1 'polypeptide(L)'
;MKRTKQFIGLGVVLLSVSLLAACGAQNSKTTSTSNDEKTEATSNTSKETITLDTPVVTDDAIESIRTYADYIDLYKKIFDDYFTKAEESFKGTAMENNESFTKLKESTQKLFDAQKKIYDLLGSTEIKEDDKSKLSQQLKDFRDNLQKQLKTLTSQLQ
;
A
#
# COMPACT_ATOMS: atom_id res chain seq x y z
N MET A 1 12.61 -7.78 -46.21
CA MET A 1 11.86 -7.86 -44.94
C MET A 1 12.68 -7.22 -43.83
N LYS A 2 12.35 -5.99 -43.41
CA LYS A 2 13.03 -5.31 -42.31
C LYS A 2 12.38 -5.75 -41.01
N ARG A 3 13.13 -6.47 -40.16
CA ARG A 3 12.69 -6.90 -38.83
C ARG A 3 12.71 -5.69 -37.90
N THR A 4 11.54 -5.13 -37.63
CA THR A 4 11.33 -4.12 -36.57
C THR A 4 11.55 -4.80 -35.23
N LYS A 5 12.72 -4.57 -34.61
CA LYS A 5 12.94 -4.85 -33.19
C LYS A 5 12.13 -3.81 -32.39
N GLN A 6 10.89 -4.17 -32.06
CA GLN A 6 10.06 -3.44 -31.11
C GLN A 6 10.73 -3.60 -29.74
N PHE A 7 11.44 -2.56 -29.28
CA PHE A 7 11.81 -2.44 -27.88
C PHE A 7 10.52 -2.21 -27.09
N ILE A 8 10.01 -3.27 -26.48
CA ILE A 8 9.01 -3.16 -25.42
C ILE A 8 9.75 -2.55 -24.24
N GLY A 9 9.83 -1.22 -24.23
CA GLY A 9 10.06 -0.47 -23.00
C GLY A 9 8.89 -0.77 -22.10
N LEU A 10 9.03 -1.79 -21.25
CA LEU A 10 8.13 -2.07 -20.14
C LEU A 10 8.24 -0.90 -19.15
N GLY A 11 7.58 0.21 -19.49
CA GLY A 11 7.19 1.21 -18.53
C GLY A 11 6.26 0.52 -17.54
N VAL A 12 6.82 0.06 -16.43
CA VAL A 12 6.05 -0.37 -15.26
C VAL A 12 5.23 0.85 -14.85
N VAL A 13 3.96 0.87 -15.25
CA VAL A 13 2.97 1.82 -14.75
C VAL A 13 2.80 1.48 -13.28
N LEU A 14 3.60 2.11 -12.43
CA LEU A 14 3.36 2.15 -11.00
C LEU A 14 1.98 2.79 -10.83
N LEU A 15 0.99 1.97 -10.53
CA LEU A 15 -0.35 2.41 -10.18
C LEU A 15 -0.22 3.27 -8.94
N SER A 16 -0.21 4.59 -9.14
CA SER A 16 -0.44 5.56 -8.08
C SER A 16 -1.86 5.32 -7.57
N VAL A 17 -1.97 4.48 -6.55
CA VAL A 17 -3.22 4.29 -5.80
C VAL A 17 -3.45 5.58 -5.03
N SER A 18 -4.05 6.57 -5.70
CA SER A 18 -4.49 7.81 -5.11
C SER A 18 -5.76 7.52 -4.31
N LEU A 19 -5.60 7.26 -3.02
CA LEU A 19 -6.71 7.10 -2.08
C LEU A 19 -7.45 8.44 -1.95
N LEU A 20 -8.58 8.53 -2.65
CA LEU A 20 -9.82 9.20 -2.27
C LEU A 20 -9.69 10.43 -1.35
N ALA A 21 -9.08 11.52 -1.84
CA ALA A 21 -9.36 12.85 -1.36
C ALA A 21 -10.70 13.33 -1.94
N ALA A 22 -11.82 12.85 -1.39
CA ALA A 22 -13.15 13.27 -1.82
C ALA A 22 -14.05 13.61 -0.62
N CYS A 23 -14.07 14.91 -0.32
CA CYS A 23 -15.21 15.72 0.14
C CYS A 23 -16.12 15.18 1.25
N GLY A 24 -15.75 15.45 2.51
CA GLY A 24 -16.72 15.77 3.56
C GLY A 24 -16.94 17.28 3.62
N ALA A 25 -17.90 17.80 2.84
CA ALA A 25 -18.36 19.18 3.02
C ALA A 25 -19.33 19.23 4.20
N GLN A 26 -18.94 19.87 5.31
CA GLN A 26 -19.92 20.64 6.08
C GLN A 26 -19.28 21.82 6.79
N ASN A 27 -19.59 23.00 6.24
CA ASN A 27 -19.45 24.30 6.85
C ASN A 27 -20.15 24.35 8.22
N SER A 28 -19.43 24.72 9.27
CA SER A 28 -20.01 25.47 10.38
C SER A 28 -19.01 26.51 10.89
N LYS A 29 -19.50 27.75 10.93
CA LYS A 29 -18.80 28.98 11.21
C LYS A 29 -19.01 29.34 12.69
N THR A 30 -17.95 29.84 13.36
CA THR A 30 -17.93 30.58 14.65
C THR A 30 -18.22 29.70 15.90
N THR A 31 -17.52 29.78 17.03
CA THR A 31 -16.92 30.91 17.77
C THR A 31 -15.88 30.41 18.78
N SER A 32 -14.88 31.24 19.09
CA SER A 32 -13.91 31.10 20.19
C SER A 32 -14.53 30.77 21.56
N THR A 33 -13.82 30.03 22.41
CA THR A 33 -13.38 30.41 23.78
C THR A 33 -12.65 29.26 24.49
N SER A 34 -11.61 29.66 25.23
CA SER A 34 -10.70 28.91 26.10
C SER A 34 -11.38 28.27 27.32
N ASN A 35 -10.93 27.08 27.75
CA ASN A 35 -10.31 26.81 29.07
C ASN A 35 -10.20 25.30 29.38
N ASP A 36 -9.09 24.99 30.06
CA ASP A 36 -8.74 23.77 30.79
C ASP A 36 -9.89 23.10 31.55
N GLU A 37 -9.95 21.76 31.54
CA GLU A 37 -9.78 20.99 32.79
C GLU A 37 -9.46 19.51 32.54
N LYS A 38 -8.54 19.03 33.37
CA LYS A 38 -8.03 17.68 33.60
C LYS A 38 -9.14 16.67 33.93
N THR A 39 -9.12 15.49 33.30
CA THR A 39 -9.57 14.26 33.98
C THR A 39 -8.85 13.04 33.44
N GLU A 40 -8.09 12.39 34.32
CA GLU A 40 -7.53 11.05 34.15
C GLU A 40 -8.65 10.02 33.98
N ALA A 41 -8.56 9.21 32.92
CA ALA A 41 -9.18 7.90 32.89
C ALA A 41 -8.22 6.95 32.15
N THR A 42 -7.25 6.44 32.89
CA THR A 42 -6.34 5.37 32.46
C THR A 42 -7.11 4.06 32.37
N SER A 43 -7.82 3.85 31.27
CA SER A 43 -8.28 2.52 30.86
C SER A 43 -7.16 1.82 30.13
N ASN A 44 -6.39 1.05 30.88
CA ASN A 44 -5.40 0.10 30.37
C ASN A 44 -6.13 -1.10 29.75
N THR A 45 -6.74 -0.92 28.59
CA THR A 45 -6.94 -2.03 27.67
C THR A 45 -5.68 -2.10 26.85
N SER A 46 -4.87 -3.14 27.07
CA SER A 46 -3.77 -3.52 26.19
C SER A 46 -4.34 -3.82 24.81
N LYS A 47 -4.63 -2.76 24.05
CA LYS A 47 -4.90 -2.79 22.62
C LYS A 47 -3.60 -3.30 22.04
N GLU A 48 -3.61 -4.51 21.51
CA GLU A 48 -2.50 -5.06 20.74
C GLU A 48 -2.10 -3.99 19.72
N THR A 49 -0.98 -3.31 19.99
CA THR A 49 -0.58 -2.15 19.19
C THR A 49 -0.15 -2.70 17.85
N ILE A 50 -1.04 -2.61 16.86
CA ILE A 50 -0.73 -2.97 15.48
C ILE A 50 0.53 -2.20 15.09
N THR A 51 1.63 -2.91 14.86
CA THR A 51 2.91 -2.31 14.46
C THR A 51 2.83 -1.93 12.99
N LEU A 52 2.36 -0.71 12.72
CA LEU A 52 2.28 -0.13 11.38
C LEU A 52 3.67 0.13 10.78
N ASP A 53 4.67 0.36 11.63
CA ASP A 53 6.03 0.72 11.22
C ASP A 53 6.87 -0.48 10.75
N THR A 54 6.44 -1.71 11.01
CA THR A 54 7.18 -2.91 10.60
C THR A 54 6.52 -3.54 9.37
N PRO A 55 7.15 -3.44 8.18
CA PRO A 55 6.64 -4.10 6.99
C PRO A 55 6.91 -5.61 7.03
N VAL A 56 6.02 -6.40 6.45
CA VAL A 56 6.25 -7.84 6.22
C VAL A 56 7.35 -8.09 5.18
N VAL A 57 7.47 -7.20 4.19
CA VAL A 57 8.49 -7.29 3.13
C VAL A 57 9.68 -6.39 3.47
N THR A 58 10.80 -6.99 3.84
CA THR A 58 12.03 -6.29 4.22
C THR A 58 12.86 -5.85 3.01
N ASP A 59 13.81 -4.93 3.24
CA ASP A 59 14.78 -4.52 2.22
C ASP A 59 15.61 -5.70 1.71
N ASP A 60 16.10 -6.56 2.60
CA ASP A 60 16.86 -7.75 2.23
C ASP A 60 16.06 -8.68 1.33
N ALA A 61 14.76 -8.85 1.60
CA ALA A 61 13.88 -9.65 0.75
C ALA A 61 13.75 -9.04 -0.65
N ILE A 62 13.58 -7.71 -0.73
CA ILE A 62 13.49 -6.97 -2.00
C ILE A 62 14.81 -7.03 -2.78
N GLU A 63 15.95 -6.87 -2.13
CA GLU A 63 17.27 -6.92 -2.77
C GLU A 63 17.63 -8.35 -3.23
N SER A 64 16.99 -9.35 -2.65
CA SER A 64 17.20 -10.77 -2.99
C SER A 64 16.42 -11.24 -4.22
N ILE A 65 15.59 -10.40 -4.86
CA ILE A 65 14.85 -10.79 -6.07
C ILE A 65 15.81 -11.26 -7.17
N ARG A 66 15.43 -12.31 -7.90
CA ARG A 66 16.21 -12.82 -9.04
C ARG A 66 15.38 -12.85 -10.30
N THR A 67 14.11 -13.17 -10.18
CA THR A 67 13.19 -13.36 -11.30
C THR A 67 12.04 -12.38 -11.25
N TYR A 68 11.40 -12.18 -12.41
CA TYR A 68 10.16 -11.42 -12.49
C TYR A 68 9.02 -12.05 -11.66
N ALA A 69 9.07 -13.37 -11.40
CA ALA A 69 8.19 -14.06 -10.46
C ALA A 69 8.44 -13.61 -9.00
N ASP A 70 9.70 -13.52 -8.57
CA ASP A 70 10.03 -13.02 -7.22
C ASP A 70 9.53 -11.59 -7.02
N TYR A 71 9.71 -10.74 -8.04
CA TYR A 71 9.24 -9.35 -8.03
C TYR A 71 7.72 -9.26 -7.82
N ILE A 72 6.92 -10.00 -8.61
CA ILE A 72 5.46 -9.94 -8.51
C ILE A 72 4.95 -10.57 -7.21
N ASP A 73 5.63 -11.58 -6.67
CA ASP A 73 5.31 -12.19 -5.38
C ASP A 73 5.55 -11.21 -4.22
N LEU A 74 6.66 -10.47 -4.22
CA LEU A 74 6.90 -9.43 -3.23
C LEU A 74 5.92 -8.26 -3.38
N TYR A 75 5.60 -7.87 -4.62
CA TYR A 75 4.59 -6.86 -4.88
C TYR A 75 3.23 -7.24 -4.30
N LYS A 76 2.82 -8.51 -4.43
CA LYS A 76 1.60 -9.04 -3.79
C LYS A 76 1.67 -8.96 -2.27
N LYS A 77 2.79 -9.42 -1.68
CA LYS A 77 2.95 -9.42 -0.22
C LYS A 77 2.87 -8.01 0.37
N ILE A 78 3.42 -7.01 -0.32
CA ILE A 78 3.30 -5.59 0.09
C ILE A 78 1.82 -5.16 0.10
N PHE A 79 1.05 -5.52 -0.93
CA PHE A 79 -0.39 -5.22 -0.96
C PHE A 79 -1.16 -5.93 0.14
N ASP A 80 -0.94 -7.23 0.33
CA ASP A 80 -1.62 -8.03 1.35
C ASP A 80 -1.34 -7.46 2.75
N ASP A 81 -0.09 -7.07 3.01
CA ASP A 81 0.32 -6.44 4.27
C ASP A 81 -0.41 -5.10 4.49
N TYR A 82 -0.46 -4.24 3.47
CA TYR A 82 -1.20 -2.97 3.52
C TYR A 82 -2.68 -3.18 3.87
N PHE A 83 -3.39 -4.05 3.14
CA PHE A 83 -4.83 -4.26 3.36
C PHE A 83 -5.10 -4.91 4.72
N THR A 84 -4.26 -5.85 5.15
CA THR A 84 -4.40 -6.50 6.47
C THR A 84 -4.25 -5.47 7.59
N LYS A 85 -3.16 -4.69 7.58
CA LYS A 85 -2.92 -3.66 8.59
C LYS A 85 -4.00 -2.56 8.57
N ALA A 86 -4.52 -2.22 7.38
CA ALA A 86 -5.62 -1.27 7.24
C ALA A 86 -6.91 -1.79 7.87
N GLU A 87 -7.31 -3.03 7.56
CA GLU A 87 -8.49 -3.67 8.14
C GLU A 87 -8.40 -3.73 9.67
N GLU A 88 -7.23 -4.09 10.19
CA GLU A 88 -6.98 -4.09 11.64
C GLU A 88 -7.05 -2.68 12.25
N SER A 89 -6.47 -1.68 11.58
CA SER A 89 -6.48 -0.29 12.04
C SER A 89 -7.87 0.34 12.04
N PHE A 90 -8.77 -0.13 11.16
CA PHE A 90 -10.12 0.39 11.04
C PHE A 90 -11.11 -0.21 12.02
N LYS A 91 -10.77 -1.30 12.72
CA LYS A 91 -11.66 -1.91 13.73
C LYS A 91 -12.05 -0.90 14.80
N GLY A 92 -13.36 -0.76 15.03
CA GLY A 92 -13.93 0.21 15.97
C GLY A 92 -13.96 1.65 15.47
N THR A 93 -13.66 1.90 14.19
CA THR A 93 -13.76 3.23 13.56
C THR A 93 -14.92 3.28 12.57
N ALA A 94 -15.26 4.48 12.07
CA ALA A 94 -16.24 4.64 10.99
C ALA A 94 -15.81 3.99 9.66
N MET A 95 -14.56 3.55 9.53
CA MET A 95 -14.06 2.84 8.35
C MET A 95 -14.21 1.32 8.45
N GLU A 96 -14.63 0.79 9.60
CA GLU A 96 -14.90 -0.64 9.74
C GLU A 96 -16.02 -1.06 8.76
N ASN A 97 -15.76 -2.07 7.94
CA ASN A 97 -16.68 -2.55 6.89
C ASN A 97 -17.06 -1.51 5.82
N ASN A 98 -16.21 -0.50 5.58
CA ASN A 98 -16.47 0.50 4.55
C ASN A 98 -16.52 -0.15 3.14
N GLU A 99 -17.62 0.07 2.43
CA GLU A 99 -17.84 -0.50 1.09
C GLU A 99 -16.82 0.03 0.07
N SER A 100 -16.45 1.31 0.15
CA SER A 100 -15.44 1.90 -0.76
C SER A 100 -14.07 1.28 -0.54
N PHE A 101 -13.69 0.97 0.70
CA PHE A 101 -12.46 0.26 1.00
C PHE A 101 -12.49 -1.19 0.47
N THR A 102 -13.63 -1.87 0.61
CA THR A 102 -13.82 -3.22 0.03
C THR A 102 -13.68 -3.19 -1.50
N LYS A 103 -14.34 -2.24 -2.17
CA LYS A 103 -14.22 -2.04 -3.63
C LYS A 103 -12.80 -1.70 -4.07
N LEU A 104 -12.08 -0.92 -3.27
CA LEU A 104 -10.67 -0.64 -3.52
C LEU A 104 -9.85 -1.92 -3.49
N LYS A 105 -9.99 -2.75 -2.45
CA LYS A 105 -9.30 -4.04 -2.32
C LYS A 105 -9.57 -4.93 -3.53
N GLU A 106 -10.84 -5.06 -3.94
CA GLU A 106 -11.22 -5.84 -5.12
C GLU A 106 -10.64 -5.29 -6.43
N SER A 107 -10.68 -3.98 -6.63
CA SER A 107 -10.12 -3.32 -7.82
C SER A 107 -8.60 -3.52 -7.90
N THR A 108 -7.91 -3.34 -6.78
CA THR A 108 -6.47 -3.58 -6.66
C THR A 108 -6.12 -5.04 -6.91
N GLN A 109 -6.89 -6.00 -6.38
CA GLN A 109 -6.69 -7.42 -6.64
C GLN A 109 -6.87 -7.75 -8.13
N LYS A 110 -7.88 -7.19 -8.81
CA LYS A 110 -8.07 -7.38 -10.26
C LYS A 110 -6.89 -6.83 -11.07
N LEU A 111 -6.38 -5.66 -10.70
CA LEU A 111 -5.20 -5.07 -11.35
C LEU A 111 -3.96 -5.93 -11.12
N PHE A 112 -3.77 -6.43 -9.90
CA PHE A 112 -2.71 -7.38 -9.58
C PHE A 112 -2.83 -8.65 -10.43
N ASP A 113 -4.01 -9.27 -10.51
CA ASP A 113 -4.21 -10.51 -11.28
C ASP A 113 -3.93 -10.30 -12.78
N ALA A 114 -4.30 -9.14 -13.33
CA ALA A 114 -3.99 -8.77 -14.70
C ALA A 114 -2.47 -8.59 -14.90
N GLN A 115 -1.79 -7.93 -13.97
CA GLN A 115 -0.35 -7.77 -14.00
C GLN A 115 0.34 -9.13 -13.87
N LYS A 116 -0.06 -9.95 -12.89
CA LYS A 116 0.48 -11.30 -12.66
C LYS A 116 0.38 -12.16 -13.92
N LYS A 117 -0.71 -12.11 -14.68
CA LYS A 117 -0.81 -12.83 -15.96
C LYS A 117 0.28 -12.43 -16.96
N ILE A 118 0.61 -11.13 -17.04
CA ILE A 118 1.69 -10.63 -17.90
C ILE A 118 3.04 -11.13 -17.39
N TYR A 119 3.27 -11.05 -16.07
CA TYR A 119 4.53 -11.50 -15.47
C TYR A 119 4.69 -13.03 -15.49
N ASP A 120 3.61 -13.81 -15.42
CA ASP A 120 3.63 -15.27 -15.56
C ASP A 120 4.08 -15.70 -16.97
N LEU A 121 3.81 -14.88 -18.00
CA LEU A 121 4.36 -15.08 -19.35
C LEU A 121 5.88 -14.83 -19.40
N LEU A 122 6.39 -13.96 -18.53
CA LEU A 122 7.83 -13.76 -18.33
C LEU A 122 8.40 -14.82 -17.36
N GLY A 123 7.58 -15.39 -16.49
CA GLY A 123 7.87 -16.54 -15.62
C GLY A 123 9.16 -16.40 -14.81
N SER A 124 9.97 -17.44 -14.88
CA SER A 124 11.30 -17.55 -14.23
C SER A 124 12.40 -16.80 -14.97
N THR A 125 12.07 -15.90 -15.90
CA THR A 125 13.09 -15.08 -16.56
C THR A 125 13.83 -14.27 -15.50
N GLU A 126 15.15 -14.43 -15.52
CA GLU A 126 16.04 -13.71 -14.62
C GLU A 126 16.02 -12.22 -14.96
N ILE A 127 15.88 -11.40 -13.93
CA ILE A 127 15.99 -9.95 -14.03
C ILE A 127 17.44 -9.63 -14.35
N LYS A 128 17.67 -8.78 -15.34
CA LYS A 128 19.03 -8.31 -15.64
C LYS A 128 19.58 -7.55 -14.45
N GLU A 129 20.85 -7.76 -14.12
CA GLU A 129 21.52 -7.07 -13.01
C GLU A 129 21.37 -5.53 -13.09
N ASP A 130 21.47 -4.96 -14.29
CA ASP A 130 21.27 -3.51 -14.51
C ASP A 130 19.86 -3.02 -14.12
N ASP A 131 18.84 -3.88 -14.24
CA ASP A 131 17.45 -3.56 -13.92
C ASP A 131 17.09 -3.88 -12.45
N LYS A 132 17.88 -4.75 -11.79
CA LYS A 132 17.58 -5.26 -10.44
C LYS A 132 17.53 -4.16 -9.40
N SER A 133 18.51 -3.25 -9.41
CA SER A 133 18.53 -2.09 -8.48
C SER A 133 17.30 -1.20 -8.67
N LYS A 134 16.92 -0.93 -9.92
CA LYS A 134 15.75 -0.11 -10.24
C LYS A 134 14.45 -0.77 -9.79
N LEU A 135 14.26 -2.05 -10.07
CA LEU A 135 13.07 -2.81 -9.66
C LEU A 135 12.98 -2.94 -8.14
N SER A 136 14.12 -3.16 -7.47
CA SER A 136 14.22 -3.20 -6.01
C SER A 136 13.80 -1.86 -5.41
N GLN A 137 14.33 -0.75 -5.93
CA GLN A 137 13.96 0.59 -5.45
C GLN A 137 12.45 0.86 -5.67
N GLN A 138 11.89 0.46 -6.81
CA GLN A 138 10.46 0.60 -7.06
C GLN A 138 9.60 -0.15 -6.03
N LEU A 139 10.00 -1.36 -5.61
CA LEU A 139 9.30 -2.10 -4.55
C LEU A 139 9.43 -1.41 -3.19
N LYS A 140 10.61 -0.87 -2.85
CA LYS A 140 10.83 -0.11 -1.61
C LYS A 140 9.95 1.13 -1.58
N ASP A 141 10.01 1.95 -2.63
CA ASP A 141 9.22 3.18 -2.75
C ASP A 141 7.72 2.88 -2.66
N PHE A 142 7.27 1.80 -3.31
CA PHE A 142 5.88 1.37 -3.27
C PHE A 142 5.43 0.94 -1.86
N ARG A 143 6.22 0.08 -1.20
CA ARG A 143 5.96 -0.36 0.18
C ARG A 143 5.92 0.82 1.14
N ASP A 144 6.95 1.65 1.11
CA ASP A 144 7.11 2.77 2.05
C ASP A 144 6.03 3.83 1.84
N ASN A 145 5.63 4.06 0.58
CA ASN A 145 4.51 4.93 0.25
C ASN A 145 3.19 4.42 0.84
N LEU A 146 2.88 3.13 0.67
CA LEU A 146 1.66 2.54 1.24
C LEU A 146 1.65 2.59 2.77
N GLN A 147 2.78 2.30 3.41
CA GLN A 147 2.91 2.42 4.86
C GLN A 147 2.69 3.86 5.34
N LYS A 148 3.27 4.84 4.65
CA LYS A 148 3.08 6.26 4.95
C LYS A 148 1.62 6.69 4.80
N GLN A 149 0.96 6.26 3.72
CA GLN A 149 -0.45 6.54 3.48
C GLN A 149 -1.33 5.95 4.58
N LEU A 150 -1.10 4.68 4.94
CA LEU A 150 -1.84 4.03 6.01
C LEU A 150 -1.64 4.73 7.35
N LYS A 151 -0.41 5.08 7.72
CA LYS A 151 -0.11 5.84 8.94
C LYS A 151 -0.84 7.16 9.00
N THR A 152 -0.85 7.89 7.88
CA THR A 152 -1.54 9.18 7.76
C THR A 152 -3.06 9.01 7.88
N LEU A 153 -3.63 7.97 7.28
CA LEU A 153 -5.06 7.68 7.34
C LEU A 153 -5.48 7.24 8.75
N THR A 154 -4.77 6.29 9.35
CA THR A 154 -5.08 5.81 10.71
C THR A 154 -4.98 6.93 11.75
N SER A 155 -4.00 7.83 11.63
CA SER A 155 -3.88 8.98 12.55
C SER A 155 -5.03 9.99 12.45
N GLN A 156 -5.76 10.03 11.33
CA GLN A 156 -6.94 10.90 11.15
C GLN A 156 -8.24 10.26 11.65
N LEU A 157 -8.23 8.94 11.89
CA LEU A 157 -9.39 8.17 12.36
C LEU A 157 -9.40 7.98 13.88
N GLN A 158 -8.30 8.34 14.55
CA GLN A 158 -8.15 8.37 16.01
C GLN A 158 -8.55 9.74 16.56
#